data_AF-A0A9E3WPM1-F1
#
_entry.id   AF-A0A9E3WPM1-F1
#
_cell.length_a   1.000
_cell.length_b   1.000
_cell.length_c   1.000
_cell.angle_alpha   90.00
_cell.angle_beta   90.00
_cell.angle_gamma   90.00
#
_symmetry.space_group_name_H-M   'P 1'
#
loop_
_entity.id
_entity.type
_entity.pdbx_description
1 polymer ?
#
loop_
_entity_poly.entity_id
_entity_poly.type
_entity_poly.pdbx_seq_one_letter_code
_entity_poly.pdbx_strand_id
1 'polypeptide(L)'
;MRESPRIRRLRTDFKALEKLREDSSIIDFEVATSTHDAPPESYAITFRGKGLWRPDSSVDILIREQHVVHIHLGAAYPRMMPDLAWKTPIFHPNISGSGVVCLGGYGTHWVPSLNLDELCVMLWDMIRYKNFDVESPYNREAALWAKTQRKIPFPVDDRPLRDRVAGVALTKQDAAKPPITAAPRKESEIPDVLFIDGEEVVEAEVVESNNEDILFIE
;
A
#
# COMPACT_ATOMS: atom_id res chain seq x y z
N MET A 1 -31.01 -5.67 25.54
CA MET A 1 -29.60 -6.08 25.80
C MET A 1 -28.70 -5.11 25.06
N ARG A 2 -27.66 -4.53 25.69
CA ARG A 2 -26.80 -3.53 25.04
C ARG A 2 -25.88 -4.22 24.03
N GLU A 3 -25.85 -3.74 22.80
CA GLU A 3 -25.00 -4.29 21.74
C GLU A 3 -23.51 -4.19 22.11
N SER A 4 -22.74 -5.25 21.86
CA SER A 4 -21.32 -5.27 22.22
C SER A 4 -20.52 -4.30 21.33
N PRO A 5 -19.37 -3.78 21.81
CA PRO A 5 -18.49 -2.95 20.98
C PRO A 5 -18.06 -3.63 19.66
N ARG A 6 -17.82 -4.95 19.68
CA ARG A 6 -17.48 -5.71 18.47
C ARG A 6 -18.63 -5.70 17.47
N ILE A 7 -19.86 -6.00 17.88
CA ILE A 7 -21.00 -6.03 16.96
C ILE A 7 -21.27 -4.64 16.36
N ARG A 8 -21.19 -3.57 17.17
CA ARG A 8 -21.27 -2.19 16.66
C ARG A 8 -20.21 -1.92 15.59
N ARG A 9 -18.97 -2.37 15.82
CA ARG A 9 -17.88 -2.22 14.86
C ARG A 9 -18.18 -2.97 13.55
N LEU A 10 -18.55 -4.24 13.62
CA LEU A 10 -18.89 -5.04 12.43
C LEU A 10 -20.02 -4.40 11.60
N ARG A 11 -21.05 -3.84 12.25
CA ARG A 11 -22.11 -3.09 11.56
C ARG A 11 -21.58 -1.82 10.89
N THR A 12 -20.69 -1.08 11.55
CA THR A 12 -20.08 0.11 10.97
C THR A 12 -19.21 -0.22 9.76
N ASP A 13 -18.36 -1.25 9.84
CA ASP A 13 -17.54 -1.68 8.70
C ASP A 13 -18.40 -2.18 7.53
N PHE A 14 -19.46 -2.94 7.82
CA PHE A 14 -20.37 -3.41 6.79
C PHE A 14 -21.02 -2.23 6.04
N LYS A 15 -21.55 -1.24 6.77
CA LYS A 15 -22.10 -0.02 6.17
C LYS A 15 -21.05 0.77 5.38
N ALA A 16 -19.81 0.82 5.87
CA ALA A 16 -18.72 1.50 5.17
C ALA A 16 -18.37 0.79 3.85
N LEU A 17 -18.37 -0.55 3.83
CA LEU A 17 -18.20 -1.32 2.60
C LEU A 17 -19.37 -1.15 1.63
N GLU A 18 -20.62 -1.13 2.11
CA GLU A 18 -21.79 -0.83 1.28
C GLU A 18 -21.65 0.55 0.61
N LYS A 19 -21.30 1.57 1.40
CA LYS A 19 -21.01 2.92 0.88
C LYS A 19 -19.88 2.92 -0.14
N LEU A 20 -18.80 2.17 0.12
CA LEU A 20 -17.66 2.05 -0.78
C LEU A 20 -18.07 1.40 -2.12
N ARG A 21 -18.94 0.38 -2.12
CA ARG A 21 -19.49 -0.24 -3.33
C ARG A 21 -20.29 0.76 -4.17
N GLU A 22 -21.04 1.66 -3.53
CA GLU A 22 -21.75 2.73 -4.25
C GLU A 22 -20.77 3.73 -4.88
N ASP A 23 -19.72 4.09 -4.16
CA ASP A 23 -18.73 5.12 -4.53
C ASP A 23 -17.67 4.62 -5.52
N SER A 24 -17.73 3.35 -5.91
CA SER A 24 -16.71 2.69 -6.71
C SER A 24 -17.29 1.90 -7.88
N SER A 25 -16.67 2.02 -9.06
CA SER A 25 -16.88 1.06 -10.16
C SER A 25 -15.97 -0.18 -10.04
N ILE A 26 -14.95 -0.10 -9.19
CA ILE A 26 -13.82 -1.03 -9.11
C ILE A 26 -14.13 -2.18 -8.15
N ILE A 27 -14.79 -1.92 -7.03
CA ILE A 27 -14.97 -2.93 -5.97
C ILE A 27 -16.39 -3.51 -5.95
N ASP A 28 -16.45 -4.79 -5.58
CA ASP A 28 -17.65 -5.47 -5.13
C ASP A 28 -17.30 -6.44 -4.01
N PHE A 29 -18.33 -7.01 -3.37
CA PHE A 29 -18.11 -8.05 -2.39
C PHE A 29 -19.31 -8.96 -2.20
N GLU A 30 -19.04 -10.21 -1.83
CA GLU A 30 -20.03 -11.16 -1.34
C GLU A 30 -19.77 -11.42 0.15
N VAL A 31 -20.83 -11.71 0.91
CA VAL A 31 -20.74 -12.08 2.32
C VAL A 31 -21.21 -13.51 2.51
N ALA A 32 -20.54 -14.25 3.39
CA ALA A 32 -21.05 -15.56 3.80
C ALA A 32 -22.38 -15.37 4.53
N THR A 33 -23.39 -16.19 4.20
CA THR A 33 -24.78 -16.07 4.69
C THR A 33 -24.82 -15.84 6.20
N SER A 34 -25.20 -14.65 6.63
CA SER A 34 -25.48 -14.37 8.03
C SER A 34 -26.93 -14.74 8.34
N THR A 35 -27.17 -15.29 9.53
CA THR A 35 -28.52 -15.32 10.09
C THR A 35 -29.06 -13.89 10.13
N HIS A 36 -30.35 -13.71 9.81
CA HIS A 36 -30.96 -12.44 9.33
C HIS A 36 -30.76 -11.16 10.17
N ASP A 37 -30.04 -11.20 11.29
CA ASP A 37 -29.85 -10.06 12.18
C ASP A 37 -28.38 -9.79 12.59
N ALA A 38 -27.43 -10.66 12.18
CA ALA A 38 -26.01 -10.52 12.53
C ALA A 38 -25.20 -9.85 11.41
N PRO A 39 -24.30 -8.89 11.73
CA PRO A 39 -23.40 -8.33 10.73
C PRO A 39 -22.41 -9.41 10.23
N PRO A 40 -22.00 -9.35 8.95
CA PRO A 40 -21.12 -10.37 8.39
C PRO A 40 -19.69 -10.25 8.91
N GLU A 41 -19.06 -11.42 9.07
CA GLU A 41 -17.67 -11.55 9.56
C GLU A 41 -16.73 -12.04 8.45
N SER A 42 -17.25 -12.48 7.31
CA SER A 42 -16.46 -13.02 6.20
C SER A 42 -16.92 -12.42 4.88
N TYR A 43 -15.96 -11.93 4.12
CA TYR A 43 -16.17 -11.22 2.86
C TYR A 43 -15.29 -11.82 1.77
N ALA A 44 -15.85 -12.00 0.58
CA ALA A 44 -15.09 -12.21 -0.65
C ALA A 44 -15.10 -10.89 -1.44
N ILE A 45 -14.04 -10.10 -1.32
CA ILE A 45 -13.89 -8.82 -2.02
C ILE A 45 -13.38 -9.08 -3.42
N THR A 46 -14.05 -8.50 -4.42
CA THR A 46 -13.61 -8.52 -5.83
C THR A 46 -13.24 -7.10 -6.27
N PHE A 47 -12.02 -6.94 -6.78
CA PHE A 47 -11.55 -5.71 -7.43
C PHE A 47 -11.52 -5.91 -8.96
N ARG A 48 -11.94 -4.89 -9.70
CA ARG A 48 -12.03 -4.83 -11.16
C ARG A 48 -11.15 -3.71 -11.73
N GLY A 49 -9.93 -4.07 -12.09
CA GLY A 49 -8.96 -3.18 -12.72
C GLY A 49 -7.57 -3.80 -12.80
N LYS A 50 -6.64 -3.03 -13.35
CA LYS A 50 -5.34 -3.54 -13.75
C LYS A 50 -4.49 -3.87 -12.53
N GLY A 51 -4.02 -5.11 -12.49
CA GLY A 51 -2.92 -5.56 -11.66
C GLY A 51 -2.00 -6.46 -12.47
N LEU A 52 -0.90 -6.88 -11.88
CA LEU A 52 0.10 -7.69 -12.56
C LEU A 52 0.07 -9.13 -12.10
N TRP A 53 0.25 -10.04 -13.03
CA TRP A 53 0.42 -11.45 -12.74
C TRP A 53 1.42 -12.08 -13.70
N ARG A 54 1.95 -13.24 -13.31
CA ARG A 54 2.80 -14.03 -14.17
C ARG A 54 2.28 -15.46 -14.23
N PRO A 55 2.00 -16.01 -15.42
CA PRO A 55 1.71 -17.43 -15.57
C PRO A 55 2.94 -18.27 -15.25
N ASP A 56 2.78 -19.46 -14.65
CA ASP A 56 3.92 -20.35 -14.38
C ASP A 56 4.64 -20.83 -15.66
N SER A 57 3.92 -20.82 -16.79
CA SER A 57 4.43 -21.23 -18.11
C SER A 57 5.17 -20.11 -18.86
N SER A 58 5.22 -18.89 -18.34
CA SER A 58 5.82 -17.74 -19.02
C SER A 58 6.69 -16.89 -18.09
N VAL A 59 7.72 -16.29 -18.66
CA VAL A 59 8.52 -15.26 -17.99
C VAL A 59 7.87 -13.88 -18.06
N ASP A 60 6.89 -13.70 -18.96
CA ASP A 60 6.26 -12.40 -19.21
C ASP A 60 5.27 -12.03 -18.12
N ILE A 61 5.36 -10.78 -17.66
CA ILE A 61 4.40 -10.18 -16.74
C ILE A 61 3.22 -9.65 -17.55
N LEU A 62 2.03 -10.12 -17.22
CA LEU A 62 0.78 -9.80 -17.91
C LEU A 62 -0.15 -8.98 -17.02
N ILE A 63 -1.09 -8.28 -17.65
CA ILE A 63 -2.19 -7.60 -16.96
C ILE A 63 -3.24 -8.64 -16.54
N ARG A 64 -3.78 -8.45 -15.34
CA ARG A 64 -5.00 -9.10 -14.85
C ARG A 64 -5.99 -8.03 -14.39
N GLU A 65 -7.23 -8.17 -14.82
CA GLU A 65 -8.27 -7.15 -14.59
C GLU A 65 -9.20 -7.49 -13.40
N GLN A 66 -9.05 -8.66 -12.79
CA GLN A 66 -9.89 -9.08 -11.67
C GLN A 66 -9.05 -9.74 -10.57
N HIS A 67 -9.32 -9.35 -9.32
CA HIS A 67 -8.58 -9.79 -8.14
C HIS A 67 -9.54 -10.08 -6.99
N VAL A 68 -9.42 -11.25 -6.37
CA VAL A 68 -10.26 -11.68 -5.27
C VAL A 68 -9.44 -11.84 -4.00
N VAL A 69 -9.94 -11.23 -2.92
CA VAL A 69 -9.35 -11.29 -1.58
C VAL A 69 -10.42 -11.72 -0.60
N HIS A 70 -10.15 -12.78 0.16
CA HIS A 70 -11.01 -13.15 1.27
C HIS A 70 -10.56 -12.40 2.52
N ILE A 71 -11.52 -11.80 3.21
CA ILE A 71 -11.31 -11.10 4.48
C ILE A 71 -12.16 -11.77 5.56
N HIS A 72 -11.54 -12.17 6.66
CA HIS A 72 -12.24 -12.71 7.83
C HIS A 72 -11.99 -11.85 9.08
N LEU A 73 -13.07 -11.45 9.73
CA LEU A 73 -13.10 -10.60 10.92
C LEU A 73 -13.22 -11.49 12.16
N GLY A 74 -12.09 -12.07 12.58
CA GLY A 74 -12.05 -13.01 13.70
C GLY A 74 -12.59 -12.45 15.04
N ALA A 75 -12.70 -13.33 16.05
CA ALA A 75 -13.29 -12.96 17.35
C ALA A 75 -12.57 -11.80 18.06
N ALA A 76 -11.28 -11.60 17.80
CA ALA A 76 -10.47 -10.52 18.38
C ALA A 76 -10.57 -9.20 17.60
N TYR A 77 -11.21 -9.16 16.44
CA TYR A 77 -11.45 -7.94 15.68
C TYR A 77 -12.32 -6.95 16.48
N PRO A 78 -12.04 -5.64 16.48
CA PRO A 78 -10.98 -4.93 15.74
C PRO A 78 -9.67 -4.74 16.51
N ARG A 79 -9.46 -5.42 17.65
CA ARG A 79 -8.18 -5.31 18.38
C ARG A 79 -7.04 -5.94 17.57
N MET A 80 -7.33 -7.05 16.91
CA MET A 80 -6.46 -7.66 15.91
C MET A 80 -6.95 -7.30 14.51
N MET A 81 -6.04 -7.26 13.56
CA MET A 81 -6.36 -7.05 12.15
C MET A 81 -7.20 -8.22 11.59
N PRO A 82 -7.93 -8.01 10.49
CA PRO A 82 -8.57 -9.09 9.75
C PRO A 82 -7.56 -10.12 9.23
N ASP A 83 -8.00 -11.36 9.11
CA ASP A 83 -7.26 -12.37 8.36
C ASP A 83 -7.49 -12.14 6.86
N LEU A 84 -6.40 -12.10 6.09
CA LEU A 84 -6.42 -11.87 4.65
C LEU A 84 -5.93 -13.11 3.91
N ALA A 85 -6.67 -13.52 2.89
CA ALA A 85 -6.23 -14.57 1.98
C ALA A 85 -6.46 -14.15 0.53
N TRP A 86 -5.36 -13.89 -0.17
CA TRP A 86 -5.37 -13.59 -1.59
C TRP A 86 -5.72 -14.83 -2.40
N LYS A 87 -6.71 -14.76 -3.29
CA LYS A 87 -7.23 -15.94 -4.01
C LYS A 87 -6.88 -15.96 -5.48
N THR A 88 -6.56 -14.82 -6.06
CA THR A 88 -6.29 -14.71 -7.49
C THR A 88 -4.78 -14.64 -7.75
N PRO A 89 -4.24 -15.36 -8.76
CA PRO A 89 -2.82 -15.24 -9.11
C PRO A 89 -2.43 -13.78 -9.32
N ILE A 90 -1.40 -13.35 -8.60
CA ILE A 90 -0.85 -12.00 -8.63
C ILE A 90 0.67 -12.08 -8.54
N PHE A 91 1.33 -11.17 -9.25
CA PHE A 91 2.77 -10.99 -9.19
C PHE A 91 2.99 -9.68 -8.45
N HIS A 92 3.31 -9.75 -7.15
CA HIS A 92 3.47 -8.57 -6.28
C HIS A 92 4.52 -8.85 -5.19
N PRO A 93 5.43 -7.91 -4.86
CA PRO A 93 6.49 -8.13 -3.86
C PRO A 93 5.98 -8.61 -2.50
N ASN A 94 4.86 -8.05 -2.02
CA ASN A 94 4.33 -8.30 -0.68
C ASN A 94 3.14 -9.27 -0.64
N ILE A 95 2.92 -10.06 -1.70
CA ILE A 95 1.92 -11.14 -1.70
C ILE A 95 2.63 -12.43 -2.06
N SER A 96 2.52 -13.44 -1.20
CA SER A 96 3.15 -14.75 -1.43
C SER A 96 2.39 -15.55 -2.50
N GLY A 97 3.04 -16.55 -3.09
CA GLY A 97 2.38 -17.51 -3.99
C GLY A 97 1.27 -18.34 -3.32
N SER A 98 1.30 -18.47 -1.99
CA SER A 98 0.23 -19.09 -1.19
C SER A 98 -0.89 -18.13 -0.80
N GLY A 99 -0.81 -16.87 -1.21
CA GLY A 99 -1.83 -15.85 -0.98
C GLY A 99 -1.75 -15.13 0.37
N VAL A 100 -0.61 -15.19 1.05
CA VAL A 100 -0.35 -14.42 2.27
C VAL A 100 -0.03 -12.98 1.89
N VAL A 101 -0.69 -12.02 2.53
CA VAL A 101 -0.54 -10.59 2.25
C VAL A 101 0.26 -9.93 3.37
N CYS A 102 1.36 -9.26 3.03
CA CYS A 102 2.03 -8.33 3.92
C CYS A 102 1.61 -6.91 3.54
N LEU A 103 1.00 -6.19 4.48
CA LEU A 103 0.68 -4.78 4.31
C LEU A 103 1.87 -3.86 4.64
N GLY A 104 3.09 -4.42 4.78
CA GLY A 104 4.28 -3.72 5.23
C GLY A 104 4.09 -3.13 6.64
N GLY A 105 4.57 -1.89 6.82
CA GLY A 105 4.37 -1.13 8.06
C GLY A 105 2.90 -0.97 8.48
N TYR A 106 1.93 -1.09 7.56
CA TYR A 106 0.50 -1.04 7.93
C TYR A 106 0.04 -2.27 8.72
N GLY A 107 0.67 -3.43 8.56
CA GLY A 107 0.37 -4.64 9.36
C GLY A 107 0.85 -4.48 10.81
N THR A 108 2.00 -3.83 11.01
CA THR A 108 2.53 -3.46 12.33
C THR A 108 1.82 -2.25 12.96
N HIS A 109 1.06 -1.50 12.18
CA HIS A 109 0.31 -0.32 12.61
C HIS A 109 -1.21 -0.50 12.50
N TRP A 110 -1.72 -1.74 12.46
CA TRP A 110 -3.16 -1.95 12.61
C TRP A 110 -3.63 -1.26 13.88
N VAL A 111 -4.46 -0.24 13.70
CA VAL A 111 -5.12 0.45 14.79
C VAL A 111 -6.60 0.09 14.76
N PRO A 112 -7.23 -0.16 15.92
CA PRO A 112 -8.67 -0.42 15.97
C PRO A 112 -9.55 0.74 15.46
N SER A 113 -9.00 1.87 15.03
CA SER A 113 -9.72 2.97 14.37
C SER A 113 -9.72 2.86 12.84
N LEU A 114 -8.89 2.00 12.23
CA LEU A 114 -8.84 1.82 10.78
C LEU A 114 -10.05 0.99 10.34
N ASN A 115 -10.90 1.57 9.50
CA ASN A 115 -12.12 0.92 9.01
C ASN A 115 -11.82 -0.06 7.86
N LEU A 116 -12.74 -1.01 7.65
CA LEU A 116 -12.57 -2.05 6.63
C LEU A 116 -12.54 -1.52 5.19
N ASP A 117 -13.24 -0.42 4.90
CA ASP A 117 -13.20 0.24 3.59
C ASP A 117 -11.84 0.88 3.29
N GLU A 118 -11.18 1.48 4.29
CA GLU A 118 -9.78 1.95 4.17
C GLU A 118 -8.80 0.79 3.95
N LEU A 119 -9.04 -0.38 4.57
CA LEU A 119 -8.28 -1.58 4.24
C LEU A 119 -8.44 -1.97 2.77
N CYS A 120 -9.65 -1.91 2.22
CA CYS A 120 -9.86 -2.15 0.80
C CYS A 120 -9.13 -1.14 -0.10
N VAL A 121 -9.01 0.14 0.31
CA VAL A 121 -8.19 1.14 -0.39
C VAL A 121 -6.72 0.73 -0.43
N MET A 122 -6.17 0.27 0.70
CA MET A 122 -4.79 -0.21 0.76
C MET A 122 -4.56 -1.41 -0.16
N LEU A 123 -5.48 -2.38 -0.17
CA LEU A 123 -5.40 -3.55 -1.06
C LEU A 123 -5.45 -3.14 -2.53
N TRP A 124 -6.28 -2.15 -2.89
CA TRP A 124 -6.32 -1.62 -4.25
C TRP A 124 -5.00 -0.93 -4.64
N ASP A 125 -4.41 -0.16 -3.72
CA ASP A 125 -3.11 0.47 -3.93
C ASP A 125 -1.99 -0.56 -4.12
N MET A 126 -2.07 -1.74 -3.49
CA MET A 126 -1.18 -2.87 -3.77
C MET A 126 -1.41 -3.46 -5.17
N ILE A 127 -2.66 -3.75 -5.54
CA ILE A 127 -3.01 -4.36 -6.85
C ILE A 127 -2.39 -3.56 -8.00
N ARG A 128 -2.54 -2.24 -7.94
CA ARG A 128 -2.09 -1.32 -8.99
C ARG A 128 -0.62 -0.92 -8.87
N TYR A 129 0.15 -1.53 -7.97
CA TYR A 129 1.57 -1.18 -7.74
C TYR A 129 1.79 0.27 -7.30
N LYS A 130 0.81 0.91 -6.65
CA LYS A 130 1.01 2.20 -5.98
C LYS A 130 1.69 2.04 -4.63
N ASN A 131 1.46 0.92 -3.96
CA ASN A 131 2.03 0.59 -2.66
C ASN A 131 2.67 -0.79 -2.69
N PHE A 132 4.00 -0.84 -2.61
CA PHE A 132 4.77 -2.08 -2.54
C PHE A 132 6.11 -1.82 -1.83
N ASP A 133 6.61 -2.83 -1.13
CA ASP A 133 7.91 -2.84 -0.47
C ASP A 133 8.78 -3.95 -1.06
N VAL A 134 9.95 -3.55 -1.56
CA VAL A 134 10.93 -4.43 -2.19
C VAL A 134 12.06 -4.83 -1.26
N GLU A 135 12.16 -4.22 -0.07
CA GLU A 135 13.17 -4.53 0.95
C GLU A 135 12.75 -5.71 1.82
N SER A 136 11.45 -5.84 2.13
CA SER A 136 10.88 -6.97 2.88
C SER A 136 9.82 -7.77 2.09
N PRO A 137 10.17 -8.41 0.96
CA PRO A 137 9.18 -9.06 0.10
C PRO A 137 8.87 -10.51 0.51
N TYR A 138 7.62 -10.93 0.30
CA TYR A 138 7.26 -12.36 0.25
C TYR A 138 7.65 -12.98 -1.09
N ASN A 139 7.57 -12.21 -2.18
CA ASN A 139 7.94 -12.63 -3.52
C ASN A 139 9.19 -11.85 -3.95
N ARG A 140 10.36 -12.47 -3.74
CA ARG A 140 11.67 -11.87 -4.06
C ARG A 140 11.83 -11.59 -5.55
N GLU A 141 11.21 -12.40 -6.40
CA GLU A 141 11.29 -12.22 -7.84
C GLU A 141 10.47 -11.03 -8.32
N ALA A 142 9.25 -10.86 -7.78
CA ALA A 142 8.46 -9.67 -8.03
C ALA A 142 9.15 -8.40 -7.53
N ALA A 143 9.85 -8.46 -6.39
CA ALA A 143 10.64 -7.35 -5.88
C ALA A 143 11.81 -6.98 -6.81
N LEU A 144 12.59 -7.97 -7.26
CA LEU A 144 13.69 -7.73 -8.19
C LEU A 144 13.19 -7.19 -9.54
N TRP A 145 12.11 -7.77 -10.05
CA TRP A 145 11.47 -7.31 -11.27
C TRP A 145 10.98 -5.86 -11.12
N ALA A 146 10.30 -5.53 -10.02
CA ALA A 146 9.81 -4.16 -9.78
C ALA A 146 10.96 -3.14 -9.69
N LYS A 147 12.10 -3.50 -9.08
CA LYS A 147 13.31 -2.64 -9.02
C LYS A 147 13.95 -2.40 -10.39
N THR A 148 13.94 -3.39 -11.28
CA THR A 148 14.75 -3.40 -12.50
C THR A 148 13.97 -3.10 -13.78
N GLN A 149 12.67 -3.38 -13.80
CA GLN A 149 11.83 -3.12 -14.96
C GLN A 149 11.73 -1.60 -15.23
N ARG A 150 11.62 -1.23 -16.52
CA ARG A 150 11.44 0.16 -16.98
C ARG A 150 10.29 0.34 -17.99
N LYS A 151 9.57 -0.75 -18.30
CA LYS A 151 8.60 -0.81 -19.40
C LYS A 151 7.18 -0.47 -18.94
N ILE A 152 6.83 -0.87 -17.72
CA ILE A 152 5.48 -0.73 -17.18
C ILE A 152 5.48 0.47 -16.22
N PRO A 153 4.73 1.54 -16.50
CA PRO A 153 4.59 2.63 -15.55
C PRO A 153 3.77 2.16 -14.33
N PHE A 154 4.14 2.65 -13.16
CA PHE A 154 3.37 2.47 -11.94
C PHE A 154 2.74 3.80 -11.50
N PRO A 155 1.49 3.79 -10.99
CA PRO A 155 0.62 2.62 -10.86
C PRO A 155 0.12 2.11 -12.23
N VAL A 156 -0.20 0.82 -12.31
CA VAL A 156 -0.73 0.21 -13.57
C VAL A 156 -2.20 0.54 -13.83
N ASP A 157 -2.88 1.08 -12.81
CA ASP A 157 -4.23 1.65 -12.87
C ASP A 157 -4.25 2.99 -12.12
N ASP A 158 -4.63 4.05 -12.82
CA ASP A 158 -4.62 5.40 -12.27
C ASP A 158 -5.84 5.68 -11.36
N ARG A 159 -6.91 4.89 -11.50
CA ARG A 159 -8.17 5.15 -10.81
C ARG A 159 -7.99 4.97 -9.29
N PRO A 160 -8.40 5.96 -8.45
CA PRO A 160 -8.54 5.72 -7.02
C PRO A 160 -9.71 4.76 -6.77
N LEU A 161 -9.74 4.07 -5.62
CA LEU A 161 -10.80 3.10 -5.35
C LEU A 161 -12.20 3.74 -5.36
N ARG A 162 -12.34 4.96 -4.83
CA ARG A 162 -13.58 5.77 -4.80
C ARG A 162 -13.72 6.63 -6.06
N ASP A 163 -13.58 6.02 -7.23
CA ASP A 163 -13.51 6.70 -8.53
C ASP A 163 -14.77 7.50 -8.89
N ARG A 164 -15.96 7.04 -8.48
CA ARG A 164 -17.22 7.74 -8.78
C ARG A 164 -17.36 9.06 -8.03
N VAL A 165 -16.76 9.18 -6.84
CA VAL A 165 -16.79 10.40 -6.05
C VAL A 165 -15.60 11.32 -6.39
N ALA A 166 -14.43 10.74 -6.70
CA ALA A 166 -13.25 11.50 -7.09
C ALA A 166 -13.48 12.34 -8.36
N GLY A 167 -14.18 11.78 -9.36
CA GLY A 167 -14.54 12.53 -10.58
C GLY A 167 -15.49 13.72 -10.32
N VAL A 168 -16.34 13.62 -9.30
CA VAL A 168 -17.24 14.72 -8.87
C VAL A 168 -16.47 15.81 -8.11
N ALA A 169 -15.39 15.47 -7.40
CA ALA A 169 -14.55 16.44 -6.71
C ALA A 169 -13.67 17.24 -7.69
N LEU A 170 -13.10 16.58 -8.70
CA LEU A 170 -12.30 17.25 -9.74
C LEU A 170 -13.14 18.24 -10.56
N THR A 171 -14.37 17.86 -10.95
CA THR A 171 -15.29 18.77 -11.66
C THR A 171 -15.76 19.96 -10.82
N LYS A 172 -15.76 19.86 -9.49
CA LYS A 172 -16.06 20.99 -8.59
C LYS A 172 -14.83 21.88 -8.30
N GLN A 173 -13.61 21.32 -8.33
CA GLN A 173 -12.38 22.07 -8.10
C GLN A 173 -11.91 22.88 -9.32
N ASP A 174 -12.29 22.48 -10.54
CA ASP A 174 -12.04 23.30 -11.74
C ASP A 174 -12.82 24.63 -11.76
N ALA A 175 -13.84 24.78 -10.90
CA ALA A 175 -14.60 26.03 -10.74
C ALA A 175 -14.00 27.00 -9.71
N ALA A 176 -12.96 26.61 -8.96
CA ALA A 176 -12.34 27.46 -7.95
C ALA A 176 -10.84 27.18 -7.88
N LYS A 177 -10.09 27.77 -8.81
CA LYS A 177 -8.63 27.76 -8.80
C LYS A 177 -8.13 28.67 -7.67
N PRO A 178 -7.49 28.15 -6.59
CA PRO A 178 -6.80 29.00 -5.63
C PRO A 178 -5.42 29.37 -6.20
N PRO A 179 -4.86 30.52 -5.80
CA PRO A 179 -3.55 30.94 -6.27
C PRO A 179 -2.47 30.00 -5.74
N ILE A 180 -1.53 29.65 -6.62
CA ILE A 180 -0.32 28.91 -6.28
C ILE A 180 0.54 29.85 -5.43
N THR A 181 0.55 29.64 -4.12
CA THR A 181 1.56 30.23 -3.23
C THR A 181 2.59 29.15 -2.95
N ALA A 182 3.80 29.31 -3.49
CA ALA A 182 4.92 28.44 -3.20
C ALA A 182 5.27 28.54 -1.70
N ALA A 183 5.25 27.41 -0.99
CA ALA A 183 5.81 27.34 0.36
C ALA A 183 7.35 27.36 0.27
N PRO A 184 8.05 28.07 1.16
CA PRO A 184 9.50 28.13 1.14
C PRO A 184 10.09 26.77 1.54
N ARG A 185 11.11 26.32 0.80
CA ARG A 185 11.97 25.22 1.22
C ARG A 185 12.75 25.67 2.46
N LYS A 186 12.64 24.93 3.55
CA LYS A 186 13.65 24.98 4.62
C LYS A 186 14.80 24.07 4.19
N GLU A 187 15.95 24.67 3.91
CA GLU A 187 17.23 23.94 3.91
C GLU A 187 17.48 23.43 5.33
N SER A 188 17.68 22.12 5.47
CA SER A 188 18.16 21.52 6.68
C SER A 188 19.69 21.48 6.60
N GLU A 189 20.35 22.43 7.25
CA GLU A 189 21.77 22.35 7.57
C GLU A 189 21.94 21.31 8.69
N ILE A 190 22.55 20.17 8.37
CA ILE A 190 23.11 19.26 9.35
C ILE A 190 24.63 19.47 9.28
N PRO A 191 25.31 19.93 10.34
CA PRO A 191 26.77 19.91 10.34
C PRO A 191 27.26 18.47 10.52
N ASP A 192 28.22 18.06 9.68
CA ASP A 192 28.94 16.80 9.78
C ASP A 192 29.79 16.79 11.05
N VAL A 193 29.38 16.00 12.05
CA VAL A 193 30.21 15.69 13.23
C VAL A 193 30.65 14.23 13.13
N LEU A 194 31.90 14.01 12.74
CA LEU A 194 32.58 12.72 12.80
C LEU A 194 33.13 12.50 14.21
N PHE A 195 32.65 11.45 14.89
CA PHE A 195 33.18 11.02 16.18
C PHE A 195 34.26 9.94 15.96
N ILE A 196 35.49 10.21 16.41
CA ILE A 196 36.51 9.18 16.63
C ILE A 196 37.05 9.38 18.06
N ASP A 197 36.98 8.32 18.86
CA ASP A 197 37.56 8.16 20.21
C ASP A 197 37.39 9.32 21.22
N GLY A 198 36.18 9.90 21.27
CA GLY A 198 35.63 10.45 22.52
C GLY A 198 36.14 11.82 22.99
N GLU A 199 36.82 12.61 22.15
CA GLU A 199 37.21 13.98 22.50
C GLU A 199 36.90 14.98 21.36
N GLU A 200 36.39 16.17 21.73
CA GLU A 200 35.96 17.25 20.82
C GLU A 200 37.18 18.07 20.38
N VAL A 201 37.49 18.10 19.08
CA VAL A 201 38.61 18.88 18.52
C VAL A 201 38.07 20.09 17.77
N VAL A 202 38.29 21.29 18.32
CA VAL A 202 37.99 22.57 17.65
C VAL A 202 39.25 23.08 16.95
N GLU A 203 39.13 23.21 15.62
CA GLU A 203 40.02 23.89 14.66
C GLU A 203 41.43 23.30 14.41
N ALA A 204 41.69 22.92 13.15
CA ALA A 204 43.03 22.93 12.59
C ALA A 204 43.00 23.11 11.05
N GLU A 205 43.89 23.97 10.56
CA GLU A 205 44.01 24.53 9.21
C GLU A 205 44.20 23.51 8.07
N VAL A 206 43.71 23.88 6.88
CA VAL A 206 44.00 23.22 5.62
C VAL A 206 45.42 23.61 5.16
N VAL A 207 46.34 22.66 5.19
CA VAL A 207 47.62 22.78 4.47
C VAL A 207 47.47 22.05 3.13
N GLU A 208 47.43 22.80 2.03
CA GLU A 208 47.54 22.22 0.70
C GLU A 208 48.95 21.69 0.46
N SER A 209 49.08 20.41 0.10
CA SER A 209 50.30 19.89 -0.50
C SER A 209 49.97 19.21 -1.82
N ASN A 210 50.30 19.90 -2.92
CA ASN A 210 50.61 19.28 -4.20
C ASN A 210 51.67 18.20 -3.98
N ASN A 211 51.42 16.97 -4.44
CA ASN A 211 52.43 16.30 -5.26
C ASN A 211 51.83 15.20 -6.12
N GLU A 212 52.31 15.20 -7.36
CA GLU A 212 52.17 14.14 -8.36
C GLU A 212 52.81 12.84 -7.86
N ASP A 213 52.36 11.73 -8.46
CA ASP A 213 53.12 10.53 -8.83
C ASP A 213 52.63 9.14 -8.35
N ILE A 214 52.60 8.24 -9.36
CA ILE A 214 52.80 6.78 -9.33
C ILE A 214 51.58 5.85 -9.51
N LEU A 215 51.37 5.54 -10.80
CA LEU A 215 51.43 4.24 -11.49
C LEU A 215 50.49 3.08 -11.08
N PHE A 216 49.70 2.70 -12.08
CA PHE A 216 49.12 1.37 -12.30
C PHE A 216 50.19 0.29 -12.41
N ILE A 217 49.93 -0.88 -11.81
CA ILE A 217 50.50 -2.16 -12.21
C ILE A 217 49.34 -3.16 -12.36
N GLU A 218 49.46 -3.98 -13.41
CA GLU A 218 48.52 -4.93 -14.03
C GLU A 218 47.74 -5.87 -13.11
#